data_AF-K0PND8-F1
#
_entry.id   AF-K0PND8-F1
#
_cell.length_a   1.000
_cell.length_b   1.000
_cell.length_c   1.000
_cell.angle_alpha   90.00
_cell.angle_beta   90.00
_cell.angle_gamma   90.00
#
_symmetry.space_group_name_H-M   'P 1'
#
loop_
_entity.id
_entity.type
_entity.pdbx_description
1 polymer ?
#
loop_
_entity_poly.entity_id
_entity_poly.type
_entity_poly.pdbx_seq_one_letter_code
_entity_poly.pdbx_strand_id
1 'polypeptide(L)'
;MRTGAIDIEALKRDRDQLFAEAYARYQRGEHWWPDAEFEARVVKPEQETRFEADMWEPLVADYLDGKDRATTADIAAEALGLFGGNVNPAHGRRISAVMRVLGWEHRKTEGKRYWRKAA
;
A
#
# COMPACT_ATOMS: atom_id res chain seq x y z
N MET A 1 -20.70 18.50 -9.11
CA MET A 1 -20.13 19.58 -8.27
C MET A 1 -19.86 20.77 -9.16
N ARG A 2 -20.45 21.94 -8.89
CA ARG A 2 -20.12 23.19 -9.60
C ARG A 2 -19.04 23.91 -8.80
N THR A 3 -17.82 23.93 -9.31
CA THR A 3 -16.77 24.82 -8.81
C THR A 3 -17.06 26.24 -9.27
N GLY A 4 -16.94 27.23 -8.37
CA GLY A 4 -17.15 28.64 -8.69
C GLY A 4 -16.13 29.19 -9.68
N ALA A 5 -16.41 30.38 -10.24
CA ALA A 5 -15.48 31.07 -11.12
C ALA A 5 -14.23 31.49 -10.32
N ILE A 6 -13.04 31.18 -10.85
CA ILE A 6 -11.76 31.54 -10.24
C ILE A 6 -11.50 33.02 -10.51
N ASP A 7 -11.34 33.82 -9.46
CA ASP A 7 -10.95 35.23 -9.58
C ASP A 7 -9.44 35.34 -9.81
N ILE A 8 -9.07 35.49 -11.08
CA ILE A 8 -7.69 35.55 -11.53
C ILE A 8 -7.02 36.87 -11.10
N GLU A 9 -7.77 37.96 -10.96
CA GLU A 9 -7.20 39.26 -10.61
C GLU A 9 -6.90 39.33 -9.11
N ALA A 10 -7.78 38.79 -8.27
CA ALA A 10 -7.48 38.58 -6.85
C ALA A 10 -6.24 37.70 -6.67
N LEU A 11 -6.13 36.60 -7.43
CA LEU A 11 -4.99 35.69 -7.35
C LEU A 11 -3.66 36.36 -7.78
N LYS A 12 -3.68 37.20 -8.82
CA LYS A 12 -2.49 37.96 -9.26
C LYS A 12 -2.03 38.96 -8.21
N ARG A 13 -2.97 39.68 -7.58
CA ARG A 13 -2.67 40.65 -6.52
C ARG A 13 -2.04 39.97 -5.31
N ASP A 14 -2.60 38.83 -4.90
CA ASP A 14 -2.21 38.18 -3.65
C ASP A 14 -0.96 37.29 -3.83
N ARG A 15 -0.59 36.93 -5.08
CA ARG A 15 0.61 36.15 -5.41
C ARG A 15 1.86 36.70 -4.74
N ASP A 16 2.19 37.96 -4.96
CA ASP A 16 3.48 38.51 -4.52
C ASP A 16 3.58 38.54 -2.98
N GLN A 17 2.44 38.73 -2.28
CA GLN A 17 2.35 38.62 -0.83
C GLN A 17 2.54 37.18 -0.34
N LEU A 18 1.89 36.20 -0.98
CA LEU A 18 2.04 34.77 -0.64
C LEU A 18 3.49 34.30 -0.81
N PHE A 19 4.16 34.74 -1.88
CA PHE A 19 5.58 34.44 -2.11
C PHE A 19 6.49 35.17 -1.12
N ALA A 20 6.17 36.40 -0.72
CA ALA A 20 6.92 37.12 0.31
C ALA A 20 6.81 36.43 1.68
N GLU A 21 5.63 35.94 2.05
CA GLU A 21 5.42 35.15 3.28
C GLU A 21 6.16 33.81 3.23
N ALA A 22 6.11 33.11 2.10
CA ALA A 22 6.87 31.86 1.89
C ALA A 22 8.38 32.10 1.98
N TYR A 23 8.87 33.18 1.37
CA TYR A 23 10.29 33.56 1.40
C TYR A 23 10.75 33.95 2.81
N ALA A 24 9.92 34.69 3.56
CA ALA A 24 10.21 35.03 4.95
C ALA A 24 10.27 33.80 5.85
N ARG A 25 9.41 32.80 5.63
CA ARG A 25 9.44 31.51 6.35
C ARG A 25 10.64 30.65 5.97
N TYR A 26 11.01 30.63 4.69
CA TYR A 26 12.23 29.97 4.19
C TYR A 26 13.51 30.56 4.81
N GLN A 27 13.64 31.90 4.83
CA GLN A 27 14.76 32.61 5.47
C GLN A 27 14.84 32.34 6.98
N ARG A 28 13.71 32.08 7.63
CA ARG A 28 13.64 31.70 9.06
C ARG A 28 14.00 30.23 9.32
N GLY A 29 14.38 29.48 8.28
CA GLY A 29 14.77 28.07 8.40
C GLY A 29 13.60 27.17 8.82
N GLU A 30 12.36 27.61 8.59
CA GLU A 30 11.20 26.78 8.90
C GLU A 30 11.20 25.53 8.03
N HIS A 31 11.09 24.38 8.68
CA HIS A 31 11.12 23.07 8.07
C HIS A 31 9.84 22.89 7.22
N TRP A 32 9.98 22.87 5.89
CA TRP A 32 8.85 22.93 4.94
C TRP A 32 8.57 21.60 4.22
N TRP A 33 9.43 20.61 4.44
CA TRP A 33 9.21 19.21 4.07
C TRP A 33 8.69 18.44 5.30
N PRO A 34 7.84 17.41 5.15
CA PRO A 34 7.56 16.50 6.24
C PRO A 34 8.88 15.94 6.80
N ASP A 35 9.17 16.16 8.09
CA ASP A 35 10.18 15.37 8.78
C ASP A 35 9.83 13.88 8.62
N ALA A 36 10.84 13.00 8.63
CA ALA A 36 10.64 11.55 8.51
C ALA A 36 9.64 10.99 9.54
N GLU A 37 9.50 11.66 10.70
CA GLU A 37 8.48 11.37 11.71
C GLU A 37 7.06 11.78 11.31
N PHE A 38 6.89 12.87 10.56
CA PHE A 38 5.58 13.32 10.05
C PHE A 38 5.08 12.42 8.92
N GLU A 39 5.97 12.02 8.00
CA GLU A 39 5.68 11.01 6.97
C GLU A 39 5.25 9.67 7.61
N ALA A 40 5.98 9.22 8.64
CA ALA A 40 5.66 7.97 9.34
C ALA A 40 4.32 8.01 10.09
N ARG A 41 3.91 9.18 10.60
CA ARG A 41 2.70 9.32 11.44
C ARG A 41 1.44 9.69 10.64
N VAL A 42 1.57 10.44 9.55
CA VAL A 42 0.41 11.02 8.84
C VAL A 42 0.21 10.39 7.45
N VAL A 43 1.28 10.02 6.74
CA VAL A 43 1.18 9.50 5.36
C VAL A 43 0.93 7.99 5.32
N LYS A 44 1.55 7.22 6.23
CA LYS A 44 1.38 5.75 6.29
C LYS A 44 -0.05 5.26 6.60
N PRO A 45 -0.78 5.81 7.58
CA PRO A 45 -2.10 5.28 7.95
C PRO A 45 -3.17 5.54 6.88
N GLU A 46 -3.07 6.66 6.16
CA GLU A 46 -4.05 7.04 5.13
C GLU A 46 -3.87 6.28 3.80
N GLN A 47 -2.69 5.67 3.58
CA GLN A 47 -2.51 4.67 2.51
C GLN A 47 -3.03 3.29 2.91
N GLU A 48 -2.90 2.90 4.18
CA GLU A 48 -3.48 1.65 4.70
C GLU A 48 -5.02 1.66 4.70
N THR A 49 -5.65 2.83 4.88
CA THR A 49 -7.11 2.94 4.84
C THR A 49 -7.68 2.95 3.40
N ARG A 50 -6.80 3.08 2.39
CA ARG A 50 -7.12 2.88 0.97
C ARG A 50 -6.66 1.50 0.44
N PHE A 51 -6.56 0.49 1.31
CA PHE A 51 -6.47 -0.89 0.85
C PHE A 51 -7.79 -1.25 0.14
N GLU A 52 -7.89 -0.95 -1.16
CA GLU A 52 -8.75 -1.73 -2.04
C GLU A 52 -8.32 -3.19 -1.86
N ALA A 53 -9.26 -4.03 -1.39
CA ALA A 53 -9.02 -5.46 -1.22
C ALA A 53 -8.39 -5.99 -2.51
N ASP A 54 -7.22 -6.63 -2.39
CA ASP A 54 -6.53 -7.16 -3.56
C ASP A 54 -7.50 -8.12 -4.26
N MET A 55 -7.68 -7.98 -5.58
CA MET A 55 -8.56 -8.86 -6.36
C MET A 55 -8.26 -10.36 -6.18
N TRP A 56 -7.06 -10.72 -5.69
CA TRP A 56 -6.65 -12.08 -5.38
C TRP A 56 -7.17 -12.58 -4.04
N GLU A 57 -7.55 -11.71 -3.11
CA GLU A 57 -8.04 -12.09 -1.79
C GLU A 57 -9.19 -13.11 -1.82
N PRO A 58 -10.30 -12.89 -2.55
CA PRO A 58 -11.38 -13.89 -2.62
C PRO A 58 -10.94 -15.21 -3.26
N LEU A 59 -10.13 -15.16 -4.32
CA LEU A 59 -9.64 -16.36 -5.03
C LEU A 59 -8.73 -17.21 -4.14
N VAL A 60 -7.85 -16.55 -3.37
CA VAL A 60 -6.95 -17.20 -2.43
C VAL A 60 -7.72 -17.72 -1.23
N ALA A 61 -8.72 -16.98 -0.72
CA ALA A 61 -9.57 -17.43 0.37
C ALA A 61 -10.33 -18.72 0.01
N ASP A 62 -10.97 -18.76 -1.16
CA ASP A 62 -11.68 -19.94 -1.66
C ASP A 62 -10.74 -21.15 -1.82
N TYR A 63 -9.53 -20.92 -2.34
CA TYR A 63 -8.52 -21.97 -2.48
C TYR A 63 -8.03 -22.54 -1.14
N LEU A 64 -7.99 -21.71 -0.10
CA LEU A 64 -7.52 -22.09 1.23
C LEU A 64 -8.60 -22.78 2.06
N ASP A 65 -9.86 -22.75 1.63
CA ASP A 65 -10.93 -23.43 2.35
C ASP A 65 -10.67 -24.94 2.45
N GLY A 66 -10.79 -25.47 3.67
CA GLY A 66 -10.44 -26.86 3.98
C GLY A 66 -8.94 -27.22 3.95
N LYS A 67 -8.02 -26.27 3.72
CA LYS A 67 -6.57 -26.53 3.77
C LYS A 67 -5.97 -26.15 5.12
N ASP A 68 -5.06 -26.99 5.62
CA ASP A 68 -4.26 -26.68 6.83
C ASP A 68 -2.95 -25.95 6.51
N ARG A 69 -2.44 -26.13 5.29
CA ARG A 69 -1.16 -25.58 4.84
C ARG A 69 -1.17 -25.32 3.33
N ALA A 70 -0.45 -24.29 2.90
CA ALA A 70 -0.24 -23.97 1.49
C ALA A 70 1.14 -23.36 1.27
N THR A 71 1.73 -23.50 0.09
CA THR A 71 2.94 -22.74 -0.28
C THR A 71 2.60 -21.58 -1.23
N THR A 72 3.46 -20.56 -1.27
CA THR A 72 3.29 -19.44 -2.20
C THR A 72 3.30 -19.92 -3.67
N ALA A 73 4.01 -21.01 -3.97
CA ALA A 73 4.04 -21.59 -5.32
C ALA A 73 2.69 -22.26 -5.67
N ASP A 74 2.13 -23.05 -4.75
CA ASP A 74 0.84 -23.71 -4.96
C ASP A 74 -0.29 -22.67 -5.08
N ILE A 75 -0.27 -21.61 -4.27
CA ILE A 75 -1.25 -20.52 -4.37
C ILE A 75 -1.15 -19.82 -5.73
N ALA A 76 0.07 -19.50 -6.18
CA ALA A 76 0.27 -18.88 -7.49
C ALA A 76 -0.29 -19.76 -8.62
N ALA A 77 -0.02 -21.06 -8.59
CA ALA A 77 -0.43 -21.99 -9.63
C ALA A 77 -1.92 -22.34 -9.57
N GLU A 78 -2.41 -22.79 -8.40
CA GLU A 78 -3.73 -23.39 -8.23
C GLU A 78 -4.83 -22.37 -7.97
N ALA A 79 -4.55 -21.30 -7.22
CA ALA A 79 -5.55 -20.27 -6.92
C ALA A 79 -5.60 -19.16 -7.99
N LEU A 80 -4.44 -18.81 -8.55
CA LEU A 80 -4.30 -17.64 -9.43
C LEU A 80 -3.95 -18.00 -10.88
N GLY A 81 -3.70 -19.27 -11.20
CA GLY A 81 -3.37 -19.71 -12.56
C GLY A 81 -2.05 -19.14 -13.10
N LEU A 82 -1.14 -18.71 -12.22
CA LEU A 82 0.15 -18.13 -12.58
C LEU A 82 1.18 -19.25 -12.77
N PHE A 83 1.48 -19.57 -14.03
CA PHE A 83 2.47 -20.59 -14.40
C PHE A 83 3.68 -19.99 -15.15
N GLY A 84 4.88 -20.54 -14.93
CA GLY A 84 6.08 -20.28 -15.76
C GLY A 84 6.67 -18.86 -15.67
N GLY A 85 7.23 -18.37 -16.78
CA GLY A 85 7.98 -17.11 -16.89
C GLY A 85 7.17 -15.82 -16.63
N ASN A 86 5.86 -15.95 -16.40
CA ASN A 86 4.98 -14.84 -15.97
C ASN A 86 4.96 -14.66 -14.44
N VAL A 87 5.62 -15.52 -13.66
CA VAL A 87 5.76 -15.33 -12.21
C VAL A 87 6.92 -14.37 -11.93
N ASN A 88 6.61 -13.17 -11.46
CA ASN A 88 7.61 -12.20 -11.04
C ASN A 88 7.67 -12.06 -9.50
N PRO A 89 8.73 -11.44 -8.94
CA PRO A 89 8.82 -11.19 -7.50
C PRO A 89 7.68 -10.35 -6.91
N ALA A 90 6.99 -9.53 -7.72
CA ALA A 90 5.85 -8.74 -7.26
C ALA A 90 4.62 -9.61 -6.96
N HIS A 91 4.39 -10.69 -7.72
CA HIS A 91 3.33 -11.66 -7.46
C HIS A 91 3.54 -12.34 -6.09
N GLY A 92 4.78 -12.73 -5.77
CA GLY A 92 5.10 -13.31 -4.47
C GLY A 92 4.85 -12.35 -3.29
N ARG A 93 5.11 -11.05 -3.48
CA ARG A 93 4.82 -10.01 -2.48
C ARG A 93 3.32 -9.81 -2.28
N ARG A 94 2.54 -9.76 -3.36
CA ARG A 94 1.07 -9.66 -3.31
C ARG A 94 0.44 -10.87 -2.64
N ILE A 95 0.83 -12.09 -3.01
CA ILE A 95 0.38 -13.32 -2.34
C ILE A 95 0.71 -13.25 -0.84
N SER A 96 1.92 -12.83 -0.48
CA SER A 96 2.30 -12.70 0.93
C SER A 96 1.51 -11.63 1.69
N ALA A 97 1.05 -10.57 1.02
CA ALA A 97 0.18 -9.57 1.62
C ALA A 97 -1.22 -10.13 1.85
N VAL A 98 -1.82 -10.74 0.83
CA VAL A 98 -3.13 -11.40 0.91
C VAL A 98 -3.15 -12.46 2.01
N MET A 99 -2.13 -13.33 2.07
CA MET A 99 -2.03 -14.35 3.12
C MET A 99 -2.04 -13.74 4.54
N ARG A 100 -1.38 -12.60 4.74
CA ARG A 100 -1.39 -11.91 6.05
C ARG A 100 -2.75 -11.31 6.37
N VAL A 101 -3.44 -10.73 5.39
CA VAL A 101 -4.81 -10.21 5.55
C VAL A 101 -5.78 -11.33 5.93
N LEU A 102 -5.63 -12.51 5.30
CA LEU A 102 -6.43 -13.71 5.61
C LEU A 102 -6.05 -14.41 6.93
N GLY A 103 -5.09 -13.87 7.70
CA GLY A 103 -4.68 -14.43 8.99
C GLY A 103 -3.77 -15.66 8.91
N TRP A 104 -3.03 -15.83 7.81
CA TRP A 104 -2.06 -16.91 7.65
C TRP A 104 -0.64 -16.46 7.99
N GLU A 105 0.13 -17.35 8.62
CA GLU A 105 1.50 -17.11 9.04
C GLU A 105 2.49 -18.03 8.32
N HIS A 106 3.71 -17.51 8.09
CA HIS A 106 4.81 -18.32 7.60
C HIS A 106 5.36 -19.25 8.68
N ARG A 107 5.45 -20.54 8.36
CA ARG A 107 6.15 -21.54 9.14
C ARG A 107 7.26 -22.16 8.29
N LYS A 108 8.29 -22.67 8.97
CA LYS A 108 9.41 -23.37 8.35
C LYS A 108 9.58 -24.73 9.02
N THR A 109 9.60 -25.79 8.22
CA THR A 109 9.90 -27.16 8.68
C THR A 109 10.86 -27.79 7.69
N GLU A 110 11.96 -28.38 8.17
CA GLU A 110 12.94 -29.10 7.33
C GLU A 110 13.41 -28.30 6.10
N GLY A 111 13.64 -26.99 6.27
CA GLY A 111 14.10 -26.12 5.18
C GLY A 111 13.00 -25.60 4.24
N LYS A 112 11.79 -26.18 4.26
CA LYS A 112 10.65 -25.75 3.43
C LYS A 112 9.81 -24.71 4.16
N ARG A 113 9.45 -23.63 3.45
CA ARG A 113 8.56 -22.57 3.93
C ARG A 113 7.14 -22.85 3.44
N TYR A 114 6.17 -22.78 4.35
CA TYR A 114 4.74 -22.88 4.04
C TYR A 114 3.96 -21.88 4.88
N TRP A 115 2.70 -21.68 4.52
CA TRP A 115 1.73 -20.92 5.27
C TRP A 115 0.85 -21.85 6.07
N ARG A 116 0.46 -21.42 7.27
CA ARG A 116 -0.54 -22.08 8.11
C ARG A 116 -1.45 -21.02 8.72
N LYS A 117 -2.74 -21.32 8.87
CA LYS A 117 -3.69 -20.43 9.57
C LYS A 117 -3.20 -20.16 10.99
N ALA A 118 -3.20 -18.90 11.42
CA ALA A 118 -2.95 -18.58 12.82
C ALA A 118 -4.04 -19.25 13.68
N ALA A 119 -3.62 -19.85 14.80
CA ALA A 119 -4.52 -20.57 15.71
C ALA A 119 -5.37 -19.60 16.52
#